data_AF-A0A7C7T138-F1
#
_entry.id   AF-A0A7C7T138-F1
#
_cell.length_a   1.000
_cell.length_b   1.000
_cell.length_c   1.000
_cell.angle_alpha   90.00
_cell.angle_beta   90.00
_cell.angle_gamma   90.00
#
_symmetry.space_group_name_H-M   'P 1'
#
loop_
_entity.id
_entity.type
_entity.pdbx_description
1 polymer ?
#
loop_
_entity_poly.entity_id
_entity_poly.type
_entity_poly.pdbx_seq_one_letter_code
_entity_poly.pdbx_strand_id
1 'polypeptide(L)'
;MNKQEIIARLRTIFSDIVMSVEDCEYDAPEDRTGETMDFLKYRGSGDDTLLHTAAIRGELEGAKLLLKLGVPIDYVGDMGNTALHYAADFGNLDVYKYLVSQGASQDIVNEFGCTPKQYLEQRQKKNT
;
A
#
# COMPACT_ATOMS: atom_id res chain seq x y z
N MET A 1 6.39 8.90 18.95
CA MET A 1 7.36 8.74 17.85
C MET A 1 7.42 10.08 17.13
N ASN A 2 8.60 10.68 17.02
CA ASN A 2 8.72 11.97 16.34
C ASN A 2 8.77 11.74 14.81
N LYS A 3 8.55 12.80 14.02
CA LYS A 3 8.54 12.76 12.55
C LYS A 3 9.82 12.13 11.96
N GLN A 4 10.98 12.42 12.56
CA GLN A 4 12.28 11.89 12.11
C GLN A 4 12.44 10.39 12.36
N GLU A 5 11.94 9.90 13.49
CA GLU A 5 11.99 8.49 13.87
C GLU A 5 11.01 7.65 13.05
N ILE A 6 9.87 8.22 12.65
CA ILE A 6 8.96 7.62 11.66
C ILE A 6 9.67 7.46 10.32
N ILE A 7 10.28 8.53 9.80
CA ILE A 7 11.00 8.52 8.52
C ILE A 7 12.17 7.53 8.55
N ALA A 8 12.93 7.50 9.66
CA ALA A 8 14.02 6.55 9.83
C ALA A 8 13.53 5.10 9.81
N ARG A 9 12.43 4.78 10.51
CA ARG A 9 11.85 3.43 10.52
C ARG A 9 11.27 3.04 9.16
N LEU A 10 10.64 3.97 8.45
CA LEU A 10 10.19 3.72 7.08
C LEU A 10 11.37 3.47 6.14
N ARG A 11 12.47 4.23 6.25
CA ARG A 11 13.72 3.97 5.49
C ARG A 11 14.35 2.61 5.82
N THR A 12 14.23 2.13 7.06
CA THR A 12 14.77 0.82 7.46
C THR A 12 13.88 -0.33 6.99
N ILE A 13 12.56 -0.19 7.08
CA ILE A 13 11.59 -1.23 6.68
C ILE A 13 11.52 -1.32 5.15
N PHE A 14 11.53 -0.16 4.50
CA PHE A 14 11.39 -0.01 3.06
C PHE A 14 12.66 0.58 2.44
N SER A 15 13.83 -0.02 2.71
CA SER A 15 15.13 0.46 2.19
C SER A 15 15.13 0.69 0.68
N ASP A 16 14.31 -0.06 -0.05
CA ASP A 16 14.23 0.01 -1.51
C ASP A 16 13.18 1.03 -2.02
N ILE A 17 12.22 1.43 -1.18
CA ILE A 17 11.13 2.34 -1.64
C ILE A 17 11.61 3.79 -1.67
N VAL A 18 12.54 4.18 -0.80
CA VAL A 18 13.12 5.54 -0.79
C VAL A 18 14.26 5.70 -1.80
N MET A 19 14.70 4.61 -2.46
CA MET A 19 15.85 4.64 -3.39
C MET A 19 15.48 5.07 -4.83
N SER A 20 14.20 5.06 -5.21
CA SER A 20 13.80 5.45 -6.58
C SER A 20 13.50 6.94 -6.74
N VAL A 21 13.54 7.73 -5.65
CA VAL A 21 13.30 9.17 -5.71
C VAL A 21 14.53 9.96 -6.19
N GLU A 22 15.69 9.33 -6.33
CA GLU A 22 16.93 10.01 -6.74
C GLU A 22 17.35 9.78 -8.20
N ASP A 23 16.79 8.78 -8.91
CA ASP A 23 17.30 8.40 -10.26
C ASP A 23 16.29 8.49 -11.42
N CYS A 24 15.06 8.96 -11.19
CA CYS A 24 14.17 9.36 -12.27
C CYS A 24 13.85 10.84 -12.13
N GLU A 25 14.23 11.64 -13.13
CA GLU A 25 13.62 12.94 -13.41
C GLU A 25 12.10 12.73 -13.57
N TYR A 26 11.37 12.82 -12.47
CA TYR A 26 9.95 13.04 -12.47
C TYR A 26 9.72 14.22 -11.54
N ASP A 27 9.35 15.35 -12.14
CA ASP A 27 9.03 16.60 -11.46
C ASP A 27 8.18 16.30 -10.24
N ALA A 28 8.78 16.41 -9.05
CA ALA A 28 8.02 16.44 -7.81
C ALA A 28 7.07 17.63 -7.94
N PRO A 29 5.73 17.45 -7.92
CA PRO A 29 4.83 18.57 -8.00
C PRO A 29 4.95 19.35 -6.70
N GLU A 30 5.76 20.41 -6.71
CA GLU A 30 5.61 21.51 -5.77
C GLU A 30 4.23 22.11 -6.01
N ASP A 31 3.27 21.83 -5.13
CA ASP A 31 2.07 22.65 -5.11
C ASP A 31 2.42 24.05 -4.58
N ARG A 32 1.64 25.06 -4.98
CA ARG A 32 1.86 26.48 -4.67
C ARG A 32 1.68 26.85 -3.20
N THR A 33 1.45 25.89 -2.30
CA THR A 33 1.14 26.16 -0.88
C THR A 33 2.32 25.95 0.05
N GLY A 34 3.37 25.25 -0.40
CA GLY A 34 4.51 24.91 0.46
C GLY A 34 4.14 23.97 1.61
N GLU A 35 2.98 23.33 1.54
CA GLU A 35 2.58 22.32 2.52
C GLU A 35 3.33 21.01 2.25
N THR A 36 3.87 20.46 3.33
CA THR A 36 4.73 19.28 3.34
C THR A 36 4.15 18.13 2.52
N MET A 37 4.96 17.54 1.63
CA MET A 37 4.88 16.17 1.13
C MET A 37 3.77 15.35 1.80
N ASP A 38 2.65 15.10 1.12
CA ASP A 38 1.65 14.14 1.57
C ASP A 38 2.21 12.73 1.39
N PHE A 39 3.16 12.36 2.25
CA PHE A 39 3.84 11.06 2.24
C PHE A 39 2.85 9.89 2.43
N LEU A 40 1.63 10.17 2.89
CA LEU A 40 0.53 9.22 2.99
C LEU A 40 -0.13 8.94 1.62
N LYS A 41 0.01 9.86 0.68
CA LYS A 41 -0.36 9.72 -0.75
C LYS A 41 0.85 9.57 -1.67
N TYR A 42 2.03 9.23 -1.13
CA TYR A 42 3.20 8.97 -1.95
C TYR A 42 2.86 7.92 -3.01
N ARG A 43 2.75 8.39 -4.26
CA ARG A 43 2.53 7.62 -5.47
C ARG A 43 3.83 6.89 -5.79
N GLY A 44 3.82 5.57 -5.74
CA GLY A 44 4.90 4.76 -6.30
C GLY A 44 4.96 4.88 -7.82
N SER A 45 5.27 3.78 -8.52
CA SER A 45 5.04 3.71 -9.96
C SER A 45 3.53 3.65 -10.23
N GLY A 46 2.87 4.78 -10.42
CA GLY A 46 1.41 4.87 -10.62
C GLY A 46 0.67 5.48 -9.41
N ASP A 47 -0.64 5.25 -9.29
CA ASP A 47 -1.46 5.77 -8.19
C ASP A 47 -1.34 4.95 -6.88
N ASP A 48 -0.48 3.94 -6.82
CA ASP A 48 -0.29 3.07 -5.65
C ASP A 48 0.42 3.75 -4.47
N THR A 49 -0.10 3.53 -3.25
CA THR A 49 0.50 3.98 -1.98
C THR A 49 1.50 2.96 -1.39
N LEU A 50 2.26 3.39 -0.39
CA LEU A 50 3.15 2.50 0.40
C LEU A 50 2.42 1.28 0.98
N LEU A 51 1.11 1.38 1.28
CA LEU A 51 0.33 0.26 1.80
C LEU A 51 0.11 -0.82 0.74
N HIS A 52 0.01 -0.45 -0.54
CA HIS A 52 -0.04 -1.38 -1.67
C HIS A 52 1.28 -2.14 -1.76
N THR A 53 2.42 -1.44 -1.69
CA THR A 53 3.74 -2.08 -1.72
C THR A 53 3.95 -3.04 -0.54
N ALA A 54 3.55 -2.64 0.67
CA ALA A 54 3.60 -3.52 1.85
C ALA A 54 2.72 -4.76 1.67
N ALA A 55 1.55 -4.61 1.04
CA ALA A 55 0.66 -5.71 0.73
C ALA A 55 1.19 -6.66 -0.35
N ILE A 56 1.89 -6.14 -1.37
CA ILE A 56 2.56 -6.94 -2.40
C ILE A 56 3.73 -7.74 -1.79
N ARG A 57 4.52 -7.09 -0.92
CA ARG A 57 5.71 -7.69 -0.29
C ARG A 57 5.39 -8.59 0.91
N GLY A 58 4.17 -8.54 1.44
CA GLY A 58 3.77 -9.29 2.62
C GLY A 58 4.32 -8.72 3.93
N GLU A 59 4.67 -7.43 3.94
CA GLU A 59 5.29 -6.76 5.08
C GLU A 59 4.26 -6.33 6.12
N LEU A 60 3.89 -7.26 7.02
CA LEU A 60 2.88 -7.01 8.05
C LEU A 60 3.25 -5.85 8.99
N GLU A 61 4.50 -5.77 9.44
CA GLU A 61 4.94 -4.68 10.32
C GLU A 61 4.97 -3.33 9.59
N GLY A 62 5.29 -3.33 8.29
CA GLY A 62 5.16 -2.17 7.41
C GLY A 62 3.71 -1.69 7.32
N ALA A 63 2.78 -2.60 7.02
CA ALA A 63 1.34 -2.30 6.96
C ALA A 63 0.80 -1.74 8.29
N LYS A 64 1.17 -2.34 9.43
CA LYS A 64 0.81 -1.85 10.77
C LYS A 64 1.29 -0.43 11.01
N LEU A 65 2.54 -0.13 10.64
CA LEU A 65 3.10 1.20 10.80
C LEU A 65 2.37 2.21 9.91
N LEU A 66 2.14 1.88 8.64
CA LEU A 66 1.47 2.76 7.68
C LEU A 66 0.04 3.10 8.10
N LEU A 67 -0.74 2.14 8.61
CA LEU A 67 -2.08 2.42 9.15
C LEU A 67 -2.03 3.31 10.39
N LYS A 68 -1.04 3.14 11.27
CA LYS A 68 -0.83 4.05 12.42
C LYS A 68 -0.44 5.47 12.00
N LEU A 69 0.16 5.63 10.83
CA LEU A 69 0.50 6.93 10.26
C LEU A 69 -0.69 7.61 9.58
N GLY A 70 -1.84 6.94 9.46
CA GLY A 70 -3.05 7.49 8.88
C GLY A 70 -3.14 7.29 7.36
N VAL A 71 -2.38 6.35 6.78
CA VAL A 71 -2.59 5.96 5.38
C VAL A 71 -4.01 5.40 5.24
N PRO A 72 -4.82 5.88 4.27
CA PRO A 72 -6.17 5.35 4.08
C PRO A 72 -6.13 3.87 3.71
N ILE A 73 -6.84 3.04 4.49
CA ILE A 73 -6.81 1.58 4.35
C ILE A 73 -7.43 1.09 3.03
N ASP A 74 -8.47 1.78 2.58
CA ASP A 74 -9.22 1.51 1.34
C ASP A 74 -8.84 2.49 0.23
N TYR A 75 -7.63 3.06 0.28
CA TYR A 75 -7.13 3.85 -0.84
C TYR A 75 -7.12 2.98 -2.10
N VAL A 76 -7.62 3.54 -3.20
CA VAL A 76 -7.68 2.91 -4.50
C VAL A 76 -6.51 3.41 -5.32
N GLY A 77 -5.54 2.53 -5.55
CA GLY A 77 -4.37 2.76 -6.37
C GLY A 77 -4.62 2.39 -7.83
N ASP A 78 -3.59 1.85 -8.48
CA ASP A 78 -3.63 1.57 -9.92
C ASP A 78 -4.67 0.49 -10.27
N MET A 79 -5.32 0.66 -11.43
CA MET A 79 -6.38 -0.23 -11.94
C MET A 79 -7.55 -0.44 -10.98
N GLY A 80 -7.79 0.50 -10.07
CA GLY A 80 -8.86 0.36 -9.07
C GLY A 80 -8.52 -0.61 -7.92
N ASN A 81 -7.27 -1.03 -7.78
CA ASN A 81 -6.87 -1.96 -6.73
C ASN A 81 -6.68 -1.26 -5.38
N THR A 82 -6.96 -2.00 -4.31
CA THR A 82 -6.64 -1.59 -2.94
C THR A 82 -5.48 -2.44 -2.44
N ALA A 83 -4.87 -2.05 -1.32
CA ALA A 83 -3.87 -2.89 -0.66
C ALA A 83 -4.40 -4.33 -0.39
N LEU A 84 -5.71 -4.48 -0.16
CA LEU A 84 -6.32 -5.78 0.05
C LEU A 84 -6.38 -6.64 -1.22
N HIS A 85 -6.59 -6.03 -2.40
CA HIS A 85 -6.50 -6.72 -3.69
C HIS A 85 -5.11 -7.33 -3.88
N TYR A 86 -4.05 -6.53 -3.67
CA TYR A 86 -2.68 -7.01 -3.81
C TYR A 86 -2.33 -8.08 -2.77
N ALA A 87 -2.72 -7.90 -1.50
CA ALA A 87 -2.47 -8.93 -0.49
C ALA A 87 -3.13 -10.27 -0.86
N ALA A 88 -4.33 -10.24 -1.44
CA ALA A 88 -5.02 -11.43 -1.92
C ALA A 88 -4.34 -12.06 -3.14
N ASP A 89 -4.02 -11.25 -4.16
CA ASP A 89 -3.43 -11.72 -5.42
C ASP A 89 -2.03 -12.30 -5.23
N PHE A 90 -1.22 -11.68 -4.37
CA PHE A 90 0.12 -12.17 -4.00
C PHE A 90 0.09 -13.26 -2.93
N GLY A 91 -1.07 -13.51 -2.30
CA GLY A 91 -1.27 -14.56 -1.29
C GLY A 91 -0.65 -14.25 0.08
N ASN A 92 -0.45 -12.98 0.39
CA ASN A 92 0.06 -12.50 1.66
C ASN A 92 -1.05 -12.50 2.72
N LEU A 93 -1.45 -13.70 3.14
CA LEU A 93 -2.61 -13.94 4.00
C LEU A 93 -2.53 -13.22 5.35
N ASP A 94 -1.33 -13.06 5.91
CA ASP A 94 -1.14 -12.38 7.20
C ASP A 94 -1.45 -10.88 7.09
N VAL A 95 -1.00 -10.23 6.01
CA VAL A 95 -1.35 -8.85 5.70
C VAL A 95 -2.83 -8.73 5.40
N TYR A 96 -3.39 -9.63 4.57
CA TYR A 96 -4.81 -9.64 4.23
C TYR A 96 -5.69 -9.70 5.50
N LYS A 97 -5.44 -10.68 6.38
CA LYS A 97 -6.18 -10.87 7.63
C LYS A 97 -6.05 -9.65 8.54
N TYR A 98 -4.85 -9.08 8.61
CA TYR A 98 -4.63 -7.87 9.40
C TYR A 98 -5.43 -6.69 8.86
N LEU A 99 -5.36 -6.39 7.56
CA LEU A 99 -6.10 -5.30 6.94
C LEU A 99 -7.63 -5.46 7.15
N VAL A 100 -8.17 -6.66 6.96
CA VAL A 100 -9.59 -6.95 7.27
C VAL A 100 -9.91 -6.71 8.75
N SER A 101 -9.02 -7.09 9.67
CA SER A 101 -9.22 -6.83 11.12
C SER A 101 -9.21 -5.34 11.47
N GLN A 102 -8.59 -4.51 10.63
CA GLN A 102 -8.57 -3.05 10.77
C GLN A 102 -9.74 -2.37 10.04
N GLY A 103 -10.63 -3.14 9.42
CA GLY A 103 -11.84 -2.63 8.76
C GLY A 103 -11.70 -2.40 7.26
N ALA A 104 -10.68 -2.96 6.59
CA ALA A 104 -10.56 -2.89 5.13
C ALA A 104 -11.78 -3.52 4.45
N SER A 105 -12.28 -2.87 3.41
CA SER A 105 -13.42 -3.37 2.64
C SER A 105 -13.00 -4.52 1.72
N GLN A 106 -13.76 -5.62 1.79
CA GLN A 106 -13.58 -6.81 0.96
C GLN A 106 -14.44 -6.78 -0.32
N ASP A 107 -15.25 -5.74 -0.48
CA ASP A 107 -16.26 -5.64 -1.54
C ASP A 107 -15.97 -4.50 -2.54
N ILE A 108 -14.82 -3.81 -2.40
CA ILE A 108 -14.37 -2.83 -3.40
C ILE A 108 -14.08 -3.55 -4.70
N VAL A 109 -14.65 -3.04 -5.79
CA VAL A 109 -14.49 -3.62 -7.13
C VAL A 109 -13.42 -2.82 -7.87
N ASN A 110 -12.38 -3.51 -8.37
CA ASN A 110 -11.36 -2.91 -9.22
C ASN A 110 -11.83 -2.74 -10.67
N GLU A 111 -11.00 -2.18 -11.54
CA GLU A 111 -11.36 -1.95 -12.96
C GLU A 111 -11.62 -3.24 -13.74
N PHE A 112 -11.14 -4.38 -13.25
CA PHE A 112 -11.39 -5.70 -13.83
C PHE A 112 -12.73 -6.32 -13.39
N GLY A 113 -13.51 -5.62 -12.56
CA GLY A 113 -14.77 -6.15 -12.03
C GLY A 113 -14.57 -7.19 -10.92
N CYS A 114 -13.39 -7.25 -10.32
CA CYS A 114 -13.03 -8.20 -9.29
C CYS A 114 -12.94 -7.53 -7.91
N THR A 115 -13.26 -8.28 -6.86
CA THR A 115 -13.12 -7.89 -5.46
C THR A 115 -11.90 -8.56 -4.82
N PRO A 116 -11.31 -8.01 -3.73
CA PRO A 116 -10.21 -8.64 -3.02
C PRO A 116 -10.52 -10.07 -2.58
N LYS A 117 -11.77 -10.30 -2.15
CA LYS A 117 -12.24 -11.63 -1.74
C LYS A 117 -12.22 -12.63 -2.89
N GLN A 118 -12.62 -12.22 -4.09
CA GLN A 118 -12.57 -13.10 -5.27
C GLN A 118 -11.13 -13.49 -5.64
N TYR A 119 -10.16 -12.57 -5.54
CA TYR A 119 -8.74 -12.90 -5.74
C TYR A 119 -8.27 -13.97 -4.74
N LEU A 120 -8.67 -13.84 -3.48
CA LEU A 120 -8.33 -14.80 -2.43
C LEU A 120 -8.90 -16.20 -2.72
N GLU A 121 -10.18 -16.27 -3.10
CA GLU A 121 -10.85 -17.52 -3.46
C GLU A 121 -10.22 -18.18 -4.71
N GLN A 122 -9.83 -17.38 -5.70
CA GLN A 122 -9.15 -17.89 -6.90
C GLN A 122 -7.78 -18.48 -6.58
N ARG A 123 -7.02 -17.85 -5.67
CA ARG A 123 -5.73 -18.36 -5.18
C ARG A 123 -5.87 -19.69 -4.45
N GLN A 124 -6.88 -19.83 -3.58
CA GLN A 124 -7.11 -21.08 -2.84
C GLN A 124 -7.41 -22.26 -3.77
N LYS A 125 -8.12 -22.04 -4.87
CA LYS A 125 -8.44 -23.08 -5.87
C LYS A 125 -7.24 -23.54 -6.71
N LYS A 126 -6.18 -22.72 -6.82
CA LYS A 126 -4.97 -23.07 -7.59
C LYS A 126 -3.97 -23.95 -6.82
N ASN A 127 -4.15 -24.08 -5.50
CA ASN A 127 -3.26 -24.85 -4.62
C ASN A 127 -3.83 -26.25 -4.23
N THR A 128 -4.92 -26.66 -4.88
CA THR A 128 -5.58 -27.99 -4.76
C THR A 128 -5.61 -28.67 -6.10
#